data_AF-A0A2A4VC55-F1
#
_entry.id   AF-A0A2A4VC55-F1
#
_cell.length_a   1.000
_cell.length_b   1.000
_cell.length_c   1.000
_cell.angle_alpha   90.00
_cell.angle_beta   90.00
_cell.angle_gamma   90.00
#
_symmetry.space_group_name_H-M   'P 1'
#
loop_
_entity.id
_entity.type
_entity.pdbx_description
1 polymer ?
#
loop_
_entity_poly.entity_id
_entity_poly.type
_entity_poly.pdbx_seq_one_letter_code
_entity_poly.pdbx_strand_id
1 'polypeptide(L)'
;MGDILTINITENTSAKKANSSAGSKAGSVSSSASIPTGLPIEFLKEAISITADSAIDYDDKATENASNNFSGNITVTVTDVLANGNLAVSGEKQIALDKGTEFVRFSGVVNPDNITLGNVVSSTKVADARVEYRTNTKLDAAQVASIFARFFLSFSPI
;
A
#
# COMPACT_ATOMS: atom_id res chain seq x y z
N MET A 1 -29.39 -10.06 24.19
CA MET A 1 -27.94 -9.86 23.95
C MET A 1 -27.35 -11.24 23.73
N GLY A 2 -26.62 -11.47 22.64
CA GLY A 2 -26.16 -12.82 22.26
C GLY A 2 -26.81 -13.42 21.00
N ASP A 3 -27.69 -12.69 20.32
CA ASP A 3 -28.24 -13.13 19.04
C ASP A 3 -27.19 -13.05 17.94
N ILE A 4 -27.18 -14.04 17.04
CA ILE A 4 -26.24 -14.11 15.93
C ILE A 4 -26.86 -13.57 14.64
N LEU A 5 -26.08 -12.80 13.92
CA LEU A 5 -26.40 -12.28 12.60
C LEU A 5 -25.27 -12.64 11.64
N THR A 6 -25.59 -12.91 10.38
CA THR A 6 -24.61 -13.11 9.32
C THR A 6 -24.52 -11.84 8.49
N ILE A 7 -23.36 -11.21 8.49
CA ILE A 7 -23.10 -10.05 7.64
C ILE A 7 -22.49 -10.54 6.33
N ASN A 8 -23.15 -10.20 5.22
CA ASN A 8 -22.62 -10.36 3.89
C ASN A 8 -21.84 -9.10 3.52
N ILE A 9 -20.52 -9.19 3.53
CA ILE A 9 -19.60 -8.09 3.27
C ILE A 9 -19.36 -7.99 1.78
N THR A 10 -19.57 -6.79 1.23
CA THR A 10 -19.21 -6.45 -0.15
C THR A 10 -18.61 -5.05 -0.16
N GLU A 11 -17.29 -4.98 -0.05
CA GLU A 11 -16.52 -3.73 -0.05
C GLU A 11 -15.79 -3.57 -1.38
N ASN A 12 -16.13 -2.50 -2.10
CA ASN A 12 -15.45 -2.10 -3.32
C ASN A 12 -14.85 -0.71 -3.12
N THR A 13 -13.56 -0.65 -2.81
CA THR A 13 -12.84 0.61 -2.69
C THR A 13 -11.99 0.81 -3.93
N SER A 14 -12.25 1.88 -4.67
CA SER A 14 -11.37 2.34 -5.76
C SER A 14 -10.73 3.67 -5.36
N ALA A 15 -9.43 3.63 -5.07
CA ALA A 15 -8.63 4.80 -4.80
C ALA A 15 -7.68 5.02 -5.99
N LYS A 16 -7.87 6.12 -6.71
CA LYS A 16 -6.93 6.56 -7.75
C LYS A 16 -5.91 7.48 -7.10
N LYS A 17 -4.67 7.01 -6.96
CA LYS A 17 -3.57 7.85 -6.49
C LYS A 17 -2.76 8.30 -7.70
N ALA A 18 -3.00 9.54 -8.15
CA ALA A 18 -2.14 10.19 -9.13
C ALA A 18 -0.91 10.73 -8.39
N ASN A 19 0.26 10.11 -8.59
CA ASN A 19 1.51 10.56 -8.02
C ASN A 19 2.38 11.13 -9.14
N SER A 20 2.22 12.42 -9.44
CA SER A 20 3.09 13.13 -10.38
C SER A 20 4.26 13.74 -9.62
N SER A 21 5.44 13.15 -9.73
CA SER A 21 6.69 13.74 -9.22
C SER A 21 7.55 14.15 -10.40
N ALA A 22 7.46 15.42 -10.81
CA ALA A 22 8.39 16.00 -11.77
C ALA A 22 9.57 16.60 -11.00
N GLY A 23 10.73 15.95 -11.07
CA GLY A 23 11.96 16.42 -10.45
C GLY A 23 13.05 16.60 -11.51
N SER A 24 13.27 17.83 -11.98
CA SER A 24 14.41 18.16 -12.83
C SER A 24 15.63 18.44 -11.95
N LYS A 25 16.64 17.56 -12.02
CA LYS A 25 17.91 17.77 -11.31
C LYS A 25 18.93 18.33 -12.29
N ALA A 26 18.96 19.66 -12.44
CA ALA A 26 20.00 20.36 -13.19
C ALA A 26 21.28 20.41 -12.32
N GLY A 27 22.21 19.48 -12.55
CA GLY A 27 23.53 19.50 -11.93
C GLY A 27 24.56 20.08 -12.89
N SER A 28 24.91 21.35 -12.74
CA SER A 28 26.09 21.91 -13.41
C SER A 28 27.34 21.52 -12.64
N VAL A 29 28.08 20.53 -13.11
CA VAL A 29 29.44 20.27 -12.64
C VAL A 29 30.37 21.23 -13.37
N SER A 30 30.58 22.43 -12.81
CA SER A 30 31.68 23.29 -13.23
C SER A 30 32.99 22.75 -12.67
N SER A 31 33.55 21.73 -13.32
CA SER A 31 34.92 21.30 -13.07
C SER A 31 35.86 22.40 -13.57
N SER A 32 36.17 23.38 -12.72
CA SER A 32 37.30 24.28 -12.93
C SER A 32 38.59 23.48 -12.73
N ALA A 33 38.95 22.66 -13.72
CA ALA A 33 40.25 22.01 -13.76
C ALA A 33 41.30 23.12 -13.83
N SER A 34 42.03 23.32 -12.73
CA SER A 34 43.17 24.24 -12.71
C SER A 34 44.24 23.67 -13.63
N ILE A 35 44.46 24.33 -14.77
CA ILE A 35 45.43 23.92 -15.79
C ILE A 35 46.84 24.03 -15.16
N PRO A 36 47.61 22.94 -15.03
CA PRO A 36 49.01 23.06 -14.62
C PRO A 36 49.77 23.80 -15.73
N THR A 37 50.39 24.91 -15.37
CA THR A 37 51.15 25.78 -16.28
C THR A 37 52.36 25.02 -16.83
N GLY A 38 52.28 24.57 -18.09
CA GLY A 38 53.38 23.86 -18.76
C GLY A 38 53.00 22.95 -19.94
N LEU A 39 51.70 22.74 -20.23
CA LEU A 39 51.28 21.90 -21.36
C LEU A 39 51.25 22.67 -22.70
N PRO A 40 51.69 22.05 -23.83
CA PRO A 40 51.60 22.65 -25.17
C PRO A 40 50.15 22.99 -25.56
N ILE A 41 49.95 24.16 -26.17
CA ILE A 41 48.64 24.79 -26.43
C ILE A 41 47.76 23.98 -27.39
N GLU A 42 48.35 23.09 -28.21
CA GLU A 42 47.60 22.21 -29.12
C GLU A 42 46.88 21.07 -28.39
N PHE A 43 47.44 20.53 -27.30
CA PHE A 43 46.77 19.52 -26.47
C PHE A 43 45.64 20.10 -25.62
N LEU A 44 45.66 21.41 -25.36
CA LEU A 44 44.62 22.10 -24.58
C LEU A 44 43.32 22.29 -25.38
N LYS A 45 43.39 22.44 -26.70
CA LYS A 45 42.20 22.62 -27.55
C LYS A 45 41.33 21.36 -27.63
N GLU A 46 41.95 20.19 -27.48
CA GLU A 46 41.27 18.90 -27.55
C GLU A 46 40.75 18.44 -26.17
N ALA A 47 41.35 18.92 -25.08
CA ALA A 47 40.90 18.66 -23.71
C ALA A 47 39.74 19.56 -23.24
N ILE A 48 39.56 20.74 -23.84
CA ILE A 48 38.56 21.75 -23.42
C ILE A 48 37.20 21.55 -24.13
N SER A 49 37.10 20.66 -25.12
CA SER A 49 35.89 20.47 -25.93
C SER A 49 34.97 19.32 -25.47
N ILE A 50 35.28 18.63 -24.38
CA ILE A 50 34.35 17.65 -23.78
C ILE A 50 33.38 18.39 -22.84
N THR A 51 32.47 19.14 -23.44
CA THR A 51 31.25 19.60 -22.76
C THR A 51 30.27 18.43 -22.75
N ALA A 52 30.29 17.63 -21.69
CA ALA A 52 29.30 16.58 -21.48
C ALA A 52 28.04 17.21 -20.85
N ASP A 53 27.14 17.74 -21.69
CA ASP A 53 25.79 18.13 -21.28
C ASP A 53 24.96 16.87 -21.02
N SER A 54 24.98 16.34 -19.80
CA SER A 54 24.09 15.25 -19.39
C SER A 54 22.81 15.84 -18.77
N ALA A 55 21.79 16.07 -19.58
CA ALA A 55 20.43 16.31 -19.11
C ALA A 55 19.71 14.96 -18.96
N ILE A 56 19.45 14.53 -17.72
CA ILE A 56 18.60 13.38 -17.44
C ILE A 56 17.22 13.94 -17.07
N ASP A 57 16.31 13.94 -18.04
CA ASP A 57 14.89 14.25 -17.80
C ASP A 57 14.17 12.98 -17.32
N TYR A 58 13.59 13.05 -16.12
CA TYR A 58 12.77 11.98 -15.54
C TYR A 58 11.29 12.43 -15.52
N ASP A 59 10.47 11.82 -16.39
CA ASP A 59 9.00 11.95 -16.37
C ASP A 59 8.39 10.68 -15.78
N ASP A 60 8.34 10.59 -14.43
CA ASP A 60 7.67 9.48 -13.74
C ASP A 60 6.19 9.81 -13.53
N LYS A 61 5.36 9.43 -14.51
CA LYS A 61 3.90 9.42 -14.38
C LYS A 61 3.43 8.10 -13.77
N ALA A 62 3.54 7.98 -12.45
CA ALA A 62 2.96 6.86 -11.72
C ALA A 62 1.47 7.13 -11.45
N THR A 63 0.59 6.58 -12.30
CA THR A 63 -0.84 6.48 -11.99
C THR A 63 -1.09 5.15 -11.29
N GLU A 64 -1.20 5.17 -9.96
CA GLU A 64 -1.57 3.97 -9.21
C GLU A 64 -3.09 3.91 -9.03
N ASN A 65 -3.73 2.96 -9.73
CA ASN A 65 -5.09 2.55 -9.41
C ASN A 65 -5.04 1.49 -8.31
N ALA A 66 -5.34 1.89 -7.07
CA ALA A 66 -5.58 0.96 -5.98
C ALA A 66 -7.06 0.56 -5.99
N SER A 67 -7.38 -0.58 -6.60
CA SER A 67 -8.72 -1.19 -6.53
C SER A 67 -8.69 -2.38 -5.56
N ASN A 68 -9.44 -2.27 -4.47
CA ASN A 68 -9.58 -3.33 -3.47
C ASN A 68 -11.04 -3.80 -3.48
N ASN A 69 -11.26 -5.03 -3.94
CA ASN A 69 -12.55 -5.71 -3.86
C ASN A 69 -12.46 -6.78 -2.77
N PHE A 70 -13.29 -6.67 -1.74
CA PHE A 70 -13.38 -7.62 -0.64
C PHE A 70 -14.82 -8.11 -0.50
N SER A 71 -15.01 -9.41 -0.68
CA SER A 71 -16.29 -10.08 -0.50
C SER A 71 -16.14 -11.25 0.48
N GLY A 72 -17.10 -11.39 1.38
CA GLY A 72 -17.05 -12.44 2.38
C GLY A 72 -18.25 -12.44 3.31
N ASN A 73 -18.40 -13.51 4.09
CA ASN A 73 -19.40 -13.58 5.15
C ASN A 73 -18.72 -13.67 6.53
N ILE A 74 -19.32 -13.00 7.50
CA ILE A 74 -18.90 -13.08 8.90
C ILE A 74 -20.14 -13.17 9.79
N THR A 75 -20.08 -14.05 10.79
CA THR A 75 -21.09 -14.11 11.83
C THR A 75 -20.71 -13.16 12.95
N VAL A 76 -21.65 -12.29 13.32
CA VAL A 76 -21.51 -11.30 14.37
C VAL A 76 -22.53 -11.56 15.46
N THR A 77 -22.28 -11.05 16.65
CA THR A 77 -23.20 -11.14 17.77
C THR A 77 -23.73 -9.75 18.13
N VAL A 78 -25.00 -9.66 18.51
CA VAL A 78 -25.58 -8.43 19.06
C VAL A 78 -24.99 -8.17 20.45
N THR A 79 -24.19 -7.12 20.55
CA THR A 79 -23.54 -6.67 21.78
C THR A 79 -24.47 -5.81 22.62
N ASP A 80 -25.29 -4.97 21.98
CA ASP A 80 -26.20 -4.05 22.66
C ASP A 80 -27.40 -3.67 21.78
N VAL A 81 -28.46 -3.16 22.40
CA VAL A 81 -29.65 -2.61 21.73
C VAL A 81 -29.75 -1.12 22.06
N LEU A 82 -29.63 -0.28 21.04
CA LEU A 82 -29.67 1.17 21.17
C LEU A 82 -31.09 1.65 21.51
N ALA A 83 -31.19 2.87 22.08
CA ALA A 83 -32.47 3.46 22.51
C ALA A 83 -33.50 3.61 21.37
N ASN A 84 -33.05 3.65 20.11
CA ASN A 84 -33.91 3.71 18.93
C ASN A 84 -34.31 2.32 18.38
N GLY A 85 -33.93 1.23 19.06
CA GLY A 85 -34.21 -0.15 18.64
C GLY A 85 -33.17 -0.75 17.68
N ASN A 86 -32.14 0.00 17.29
CA ASN A 86 -31.05 -0.54 16.48
C ASN A 86 -30.15 -1.47 17.28
N LEU A 87 -29.51 -2.42 16.60
CA LEU A 87 -28.66 -3.43 17.20
C LEU A 87 -27.19 -3.05 16.97
N ALA A 88 -26.44 -2.84 18.05
CA ALA A 88 -24.99 -2.77 17.95
C ALA A 88 -24.45 -4.20 17.83
N VAL A 89 -23.64 -4.44 16.81
CA VAL A 89 -23.11 -5.77 16.49
C VAL A 89 -21.59 -5.76 16.42
N SER A 90 -20.99 -6.86 16.87
CA SER A 90 -19.55 -7.07 16.73
C SER A 90 -19.25 -8.56 16.56
N GLY A 91 -18.24 -8.86 15.74
CA GLY A 91 -17.74 -10.22 15.55
C GLY A 91 -16.33 -10.22 15.00
N GLU A 92 -15.62 -11.30 15.27
CA GLU A 92 -14.28 -11.57 14.74
C GLU A 92 -14.24 -13.01 14.21
N LYS A 93 -13.66 -13.18 13.03
CA LYS A 93 -13.33 -14.47 12.44
C LYS A 93 -11.82 -14.58 12.34
N GLN A 94 -11.26 -15.57 13.02
CA GLN A 94 -9.82 -15.87 12.98
C GLN A 94 -9.57 -17.09 12.11
N ILE A 95 -8.60 -17.01 11.21
CA ILE A 95 -8.19 -18.10 10.32
C ILE A 95 -6.67 -18.26 10.45
N ALA A 96 -6.21 -19.42 10.91
CA ALA A 96 -4.79 -19.74 10.93
C ALA A 96 -4.43 -20.54 9.67
N LEU A 97 -3.43 -20.07 8.91
CA LEU A 97 -2.96 -20.75 7.71
C LEU A 97 -1.43 -20.75 7.71
N ASP A 98 -0.81 -21.94 7.78
CA ASP A 98 0.62 -22.28 7.76
C ASP A 98 1.64 -21.25 8.29
N LYS A 99 1.77 -20.10 7.60
CA LYS A 99 2.75 -19.05 7.85
C LYS A 99 2.21 -17.79 8.55
N GLY A 100 0.93 -17.77 8.94
CA GLY A 100 0.33 -16.62 9.60
C GLY A 100 -1.06 -16.86 10.18
N THR A 101 -1.57 -15.82 10.84
CA THR A 101 -2.96 -15.77 11.28
C THR A 101 -3.63 -14.56 10.66
N GLU A 102 -4.78 -14.79 10.06
CA GLU A 102 -5.64 -13.79 9.47
C GLU A 102 -6.83 -13.54 10.41
N PHE A 103 -7.16 -12.27 10.59
CA PHE A 103 -8.29 -11.85 11.40
C PHE A 103 -9.16 -10.93 10.56
N VAL A 104 -10.44 -11.29 10.44
CA VAL A 104 -11.50 -10.44 9.89
C VAL A 104 -12.35 -9.96 11.06
N ARG A 105 -12.39 -8.66 11.31
CA ARG A 105 -13.26 -8.06 12.33
C ARG A 105 -14.35 -7.24 11.67
N PHE A 106 -15.54 -7.34 12.22
CA PHE A 106 -16.67 -6.53 11.82
C PHE A 106 -17.30 -5.88 13.04
N SER A 107 -17.65 -4.60 12.92
CA SER A 107 -18.50 -3.91 13.88
C SER A 107 -19.40 -2.91 13.17
N GLY A 108 -20.58 -2.67 13.71
CA GLY A 108 -21.47 -1.64 13.20
C GLY A 108 -22.81 -1.63 13.91
N VAL A 109 -23.74 -0.84 13.38
CA VAL A 109 -25.11 -0.72 13.89
C VAL A 109 -26.09 -1.18 12.83
N VAL A 110 -26.88 -2.20 13.16
CA VAL A 110 -27.86 -2.82 12.28
C VAL A 110 -29.25 -2.31 12.65
N ASN A 111 -30.01 -1.86 11.65
CA ASN A 111 -31.45 -1.67 11.82
C ASN A 111 -32.14 -3.04 11.69
N PRO A 112 -32.96 -3.49 12.67
CA PRO A 112 -33.74 -4.72 12.60
C PRO A 112 -34.53 -4.91 11.30
N ASP A 113 -35.05 -3.84 10.69
CA ASP A 113 -35.84 -3.88 9.46
C ASP A 113 -35.02 -4.31 8.23
N ASN A 114 -33.70 -4.19 8.30
CA ASN A 114 -32.79 -4.58 7.22
C ASN A 114 -32.36 -6.06 7.30
N ILE A 115 -32.81 -6.81 8.31
CA ILE A 115 -32.51 -8.22 8.49
C ILE A 115 -33.39 -9.06 7.58
N THR A 116 -32.79 -9.80 6.65
CA THR A 116 -33.51 -10.71 5.76
C THR A 116 -33.72 -12.08 6.42
N LEU A 117 -34.57 -12.90 5.80
CA LEU A 117 -34.77 -14.31 6.17
C LEU A 117 -33.41 -15.02 6.36
N GLY A 118 -33.25 -15.69 7.51
CA GLY A 118 -32.01 -16.36 7.88
C GLY A 118 -30.99 -15.48 8.63
N ASN A 119 -31.41 -14.37 9.24
CA ASN A 119 -30.56 -13.49 10.05
C ASN A 119 -29.40 -12.88 9.25
N VAL A 120 -29.63 -12.58 7.98
CA VAL A 120 -28.60 -12.04 7.07
C VAL A 120 -28.77 -10.54 6.87
N VAL A 121 -27.66 -9.80 6.85
CA VAL A 121 -27.63 -8.35 6.58
C VAL A 121 -26.49 -8.02 5.62
N SER A 122 -26.76 -7.19 4.61
CA SER A 122 -25.72 -6.67 3.71
C SER A 122 -24.88 -5.61 4.41
N SER A 123 -23.54 -5.63 4.28
CA SER A 123 -22.66 -4.62 4.90
C SER A 123 -23.02 -3.19 4.49
N THR A 124 -23.52 -3.01 3.25
CA THR A 124 -24.00 -1.72 2.72
C THR A 124 -25.22 -1.14 3.45
N LYS A 125 -25.95 -1.96 4.21
CA LYS A 125 -27.12 -1.56 5.00
C LYS A 125 -26.82 -1.44 6.51
N VAL A 126 -25.55 -1.52 6.89
CA VAL A 126 -25.09 -1.38 8.28
C VAL A 126 -24.52 0.02 8.46
N ALA A 127 -25.00 0.74 9.47
CA ALA A 127 -24.48 2.06 9.82
C ALA A 127 -23.14 1.92 10.55
N ASP A 128 -22.21 2.85 10.29
CA ASP A 128 -20.85 2.86 10.85
C ASP A 128 -20.13 1.51 10.74
N ALA A 129 -20.36 0.81 9.62
CA ALA A 129 -19.73 -0.48 9.35
C ALA A 129 -18.21 -0.33 9.30
N ARG A 130 -17.51 -1.08 10.14
CA ARG A 130 -16.05 -1.18 10.15
C ARG A 130 -15.67 -2.60 9.83
N VAL A 131 -14.87 -2.76 8.80
CA VAL A 131 -14.29 -4.03 8.37
C VAL A 131 -12.78 -3.91 8.49
N GLU A 132 -12.18 -4.71 9.35
CA GLU A 132 -10.73 -4.79 9.50
C GLU A 132 -10.28 -6.17 9.00
N TYR A 133 -9.47 -6.18 7.95
CA TYR A 133 -8.78 -7.37 7.48
C TYR A 133 -7.29 -7.23 7.80
N ARG A 134 -6.76 -8.10 8.66
CA ARG A 134 -5.35 -8.09 9.03
C ARG A 134 -4.73 -9.45 8.94
N THR A 135 -3.56 -9.50 8.33
CA THR A 135 -2.71 -10.68 8.27
C THR A 135 -1.48 -10.43 9.12
N ASN A 136 -1.22 -11.33 10.07
CA ASN A 136 0.06 -11.37 10.77
C ASN A 136 0.99 -12.33 10.02
N THR A 137 1.80 -11.81 9.09
CA THR A 137 2.84 -12.58 8.40
C THR A 137 4.18 -12.43 9.13
N LYS A 138 4.86 -13.55 9.38
CA LYS A 138 6.27 -13.52 9.78
C LYS A 138 7.09 -13.29 8.51
N LEU A 139 7.83 -12.18 8.44
CA LEU A 139 8.77 -11.95 7.34
C LEU A 139 9.84 -13.04 7.38
N ASP A 140 10.01 -13.76 6.28
CA ASP A 140 11.04 -14.78 6.15
C ASP A 140 12.42 -14.09 6.02
N ALA A 141 13.30 -14.36 6.98
CA ALA A 141 14.67 -13.83 6.98
C ALA A 141 15.42 -14.19 5.68
N ALA A 142 15.06 -15.29 5.01
CA ALA A 142 15.62 -15.66 3.71
C ALA A 142 15.25 -14.67 2.60
N GLN A 143 14.03 -14.14 2.61
CA GLN A 143 13.56 -13.16 1.62
C GLN A 143 14.29 -11.82 1.79
N VAL A 144 14.48 -11.40 3.05
CA VAL A 144 15.26 -10.21 3.40
C VAL A 144 16.73 -10.38 3.01
N ALA A 145 17.33 -11.55 3.29
CA ALA A 145 18.70 -11.86 2.88
C ALA A 145 18.88 -11.84 1.36
N SER A 146 17.90 -12.30 0.57
CA SER A 146 17.95 -12.23 -0.89
C SER A 146 17.90 -10.79 -1.42
N ILE A 147 17.20 -9.88 -0.75
CA ILE A 147 17.17 -8.45 -1.12
C ILE A 147 18.53 -7.82 -0.82
N PHE A 148 19.10 -8.09 0.36
CA PHE A 148 20.44 -7.60 0.72
C PHE A 148 21.54 -8.17 -0.18
N ALA A 149 21.46 -9.45 -0.55
CA ALA A 149 22.41 -10.05 -1.48
C ALA A 149 22.36 -9.35 -2.86
N ARG A 150 21.17 -9.04 -3.37
CA ARG A 150 21.01 -8.30 -4.64
C ARG A 150 21.51 -6.86 -4.54
N PHE A 151 21.27 -6.18 -3.43
CA PHE A 151 21.82 -4.84 -3.18
C PHE A 151 23.36 -4.86 -3.15
N PHE A 152 23.95 -5.84 -2.47
CA PHE A 152 25.40 -5.94 -2.35
C PHE A 152 26.09 -6.33 -3.67
N LEU A 153 25.52 -7.30 -4.41
CA LEU A 153 25.98 -7.67 -5.75
C LEU A 153 25.82 -6.54 -6.78
N SER A 154 24.84 -5.65 -6.59
CA SER A 154 24.65 -4.46 -7.42
C SER A 154 25.67 -3.35 -7.15
N PHE A 155 26.20 -3.25 -5.93
CA PHE A 155 27.15 -2.19 -5.55
C PHE A 155 28.61 -2.63 -5.69
N SER A 156 28.88 -3.93 -5.61
CA SER A 156 30.19 -4.51 -5.88
C SER A 156 30.07 -5.56 -6.99
N PRO A 157 29.96 -5.15 -8.26
CA PRO A 157 30.34 -6.05 -9.34
C PRO A 157 31.83 -6.36 -9.17
N ILE A 158 32.20 -7.64 -9.26
CA ILE A 158 33.59 -8.01 -9.53
C ILE A 158 34.06 -7.31 -10.81
#